data_AF-A0A1D6GME4-F1
#
_entry.id   AF-A0A1D6GME4-F1
#
_cell.length_a   1.000
_cell.length_b   1.000
_cell.length_c   1.000
_cell.angle_alpha   90.00
_cell.angle_beta   90.00
_cell.angle_gamma   90.00
#
_symmetry.space_group_name_H-M   'P 1'
#
loop_
_entity.id
_entity.type
_entity.pdbx_description
1 polymer ?
#
loop_
_entity_poly.entity_id
_entity_poly.type
_entity_poly.pdbx_seq_one_letter_code
_entity_poly.pdbx_strand_id
1 'polypeptide(L)'
;EQLVGVHHHHHSLSPRAPRTPTRPQPQPQPHPLLHHLPSNRFRDLHSQIHNHIHPAVPAASRVLRATPPFFLILLAAVYLLASVTIFSAPTPLLRLRLASPRPLILPKPAPPPPPPAPELFDLDGGSVRVRLTNVGAAVTSFLVPDKNGVLADVVLGFDSLDPYLNGTSPYFGCIVGRVANRIKDGKFTLNGVQYNLSINNPPNTLHGTPSIQYRCVFAHRKKRDVHHFNYLCFCSI
;
A
#
# COMPACT_ATOMS: atom_id res chain seq x y z
N GLU A 1 3.06 -37.24 2.09
CA GLU A 1 3.73 -37.83 0.92
C GLU A 1 4.81 -36.87 0.43
N GLN A 2 5.96 -37.44 0.09
CA GLN A 2 7.25 -36.76 -0.11
C GLN A 2 7.25 -35.81 -1.32
N LEU A 3 7.82 -34.62 -1.13
CA LEU A 3 8.30 -33.77 -2.22
C LEU A 3 9.65 -34.32 -2.70
N VAL A 4 9.65 -34.87 -3.91
CA VAL A 4 10.86 -35.20 -4.68
C VAL A 4 11.30 -33.94 -5.43
N GLY A 5 12.40 -33.33 -4.98
CA GLY A 5 13.10 -32.27 -5.71
C GLY A 5 14.15 -32.88 -6.63
N VAL A 6 14.05 -32.57 -7.93
CA VAL A 6 15.04 -32.97 -8.95
C VAL A 6 16.19 -31.95 -8.92
N HIS A 7 17.40 -32.42 -8.60
CA HIS A 7 18.64 -31.65 -8.65
C HIS A 7 19.38 -31.91 -9.97
N HIS A 8 19.76 -30.85 -10.68
CA HIS A 8 20.76 -30.91 -11.75
C HIS A 8 22.18 -30.80 -11.16
N HIS A 9 23.06 -31.73 -11.57
CA HIS A 9 24.46 -31.82 -11.18
C HIS A 9 25.33 -30.84 -11.99
N HIS A 10 26.14 -30.03 -11.30
CA HIS A 10 27.39 -29.51 -11.84
C HIS A 10 28.53 -29.92 -10.89
N HIS A 11 29.44 -30.74 -11.40
CA HIS A 11 30.66 -31.14 -10.73
C HIS A 11 31.70 -30.01 -10.77
N SER A 12 32.23 -29.63 -9.61
CA SER A 12 33.55 -29.01 -9.50
C SER A 12 34.23 -29.58 -8.25
N LEU A 13 35.37 -30.22 -8.47
CA LEU A 13 36.16 -30.94 -7.46
C LEU A 13 37.22 -30.00 -6.88
N SER A 14 37.25 -29.86 -5.56
CA SER A 14 38.48 -29.51 -4.82
C SER A 14 38.43 -30.07 -3.39
N PRO A 15 39.58 -30.52 -2.84
CA PRO A 15 39.60 -31.47 -1.73
C PRO A 15 39.58 -30.79 -0.36
N ARG A 16 38.81 -31.37 0.57
CA ARG A 16 38.67 -30.91 1.96
C ARG A 16 39.52 -31.79 2.88
N ALA A 17 40.41 -31.18 3.67
CA ALA A 17 41.13 -31.83 4.77
C ALA A 17 40.25 -31.91 6.04
N PRO A 18 40.49 -32.87 6.95
CA PRO A 18 39.50 -33.35 7.92
C PRO A 18 39.58 -32.66 9.30
N ARG A 19 38.44 -32.54 10.00
CA ARG A 19 38.38 -32.27 11.46
C ARG A 19 37.32 -33.19 12.12
N THR A 20 37.83 -34.20 12.82
CA THR A 20 37.48 -34.80 14.15
C THR A 20 36.01 -34.92 14.66
N PRO A 21 35.72 -35.80 15.64
CA PRO A 21 34.73 -36.87 15.52
C PRO A 21 33.35 -36.54 16.10
N THR A 22 32.38 -37.30 15.61
CA THR A 22 30.96 -37.32 15.90
C THR A 22 30.64 -37.50 17.39
N ARG A 23 29.88 -36.55 17.97
CA ARG A 23 29.17 -36.74 19.26
C ARG A 23 27.84 -37.45 18.97
N PRO A 24 27.43 -38.50 19.74
CA PRO A 24 26.14 -39.14 19.55
C PRO A 24 24.99 -38.17 19.85
N GLN A 25 24.02 -38.08 18.93
CA GLN A 25 22.77 -37.35 19.13
C GLN A 25 21.83 -38.16 20.04
N PRO A 26 21.16 -37.56 21.04
CA PRO A 26 20.09 -38.23 21.77
C PRO A 26 18.83 -38.36 20.90
N GLN A 27 18.19 -39.52 20.92
CA GLN A 27 16.92 -39.77 20.21
C GLN A 27 15.80 -38.84 20.71
N PRO A 28 14.94 -38.31 19.83
CA PRO A 28 13.81 -37.48 20.24
C PRO A 28 12.68 -38.33 20.84
N GLN A 29 12.26 -38.00 22.06
CA GLN A 29 11.05 -38.50 22.71
C GLN A 29 9.81 -37.81 22.09
N PRO A 30 8.66 -38.51 21.92
CA PRO A 30 7.45 -37.90 21.39
C PRO A 30 6.75 -37.03 22.47
N HIS A 31 6.59 -35.73 22.20
CA HIS A 31 5.77 -34.84 23.01
C HIS A 31 4.30 -34.87 22.58
N PRO A 32 3.35 -34.78 23.53
CA PRO A 32 1.92 -34.94 23.26
C PRO A 32 1.32 -33.78 22.46
N LEU A 33 0.34 -34.13 21.63
CA LEU A 33 -0.48 -33.27 20.78
C LEU A 33 -1.10 -32.09 21.56
N LEU A 34 -0.72 -30.87 21.18
CA LEU A 34 -1.41 -29.65 21.59
C LEU A 34 -2.50 -29.32 20.56
N HIS A 35 -3.73 -29.60 20.98
CA HIS A 35 -4.97 -29.25 20.26
C HIS A 35 -5.10 -27.74 20.04
N HIS A 36 -5.60 -27.39 18.84
CA HIS A 36 -6.35 -26.20 18.46
C HIS A 36 -6.04 -24.86 19.16
N LEU A 37 -5.25 -24.02 18.49
CA LEU A 37 -5.31 -22.56 18.65
C LEU A 37 -5.82 -21.94 17.35
N PRO A 38 -7.01 -21.32 17.31
CA PRO A 38 -7.46 -20.59 16.14
C PRO A 38 -6.67 -19.28 16.01
N SER A 39 -5.78 -19.23 15.03
CA SER A 39 -5.22 -17.99 14.50
C SER A 39 -6.31 -17.27 13.70
N ASN A 40 -6.82 -16.16 14.21
CA ASN A 40 -7.31 -14.99 13.46
C ASN A 40 -8.11 -14.05 14.39
N ARG A 41 -7.43 -13.41 15.35
CA ARG A 41 -8.01 -12.37 16.20
C ARG A 41 -8.02 -10.99 15.50
N PHE A 42 -8.30 -10.97 14.19
CA PHE A 42 -8.37 -9.75 13.37
C PHE A 42 -9.74 -9.56 12.70
N ARG A 43 -10.65 -10.53 12.82
CA ARG A 43 -12.01 -10.47 12.24
C ARG A 43 -13.06 -9.91 13.21
N ASP A 44 -12.81 -9.93 14.52
CA ASP A 44 -13.79 -9.55 15.54
C ASP A 44 -13.80 -8.05 15.90
N LEU A 45 -12.82 -7.27 15.43
CA LEU A 45 -12.76 -5.83 15.72
C LEU A 45 -13.68 -4.98 14.82
N HIS A 46 -14.15 -5.54 13.70
CA HIS A 46 -15.03 -4.81 12.77
C HIS A 46 -16.53 -4.91 13.11
N SER A 47 -16.95 -5.83 13.99
CA SER A 47 -18.34 -5.97 14.43
C SER A 47 -18.67 -5.16 15.69
N GLN A 48 -17.67 -4.73 16.46
CA GLN A 48 -17.88 -3.97 17.71
C GLN A 48 -17.96 -2.45 17.53
N ILE A 49 -17.60 -1.92 16.35
CA ILE A 49 -17.58 -0.47 16.09
C ILE A 49 -18.92 0.06 15.54
N HIS A 50 -19.84 -0.82 15.11
CA HIS A 50 -21.11 -0.40 14.49
C HIS A 50 -22.31 -0.19 15.45
N ASN A 51 -22.17 -0.41 16.76
CA ASN A 51 -23.32 -0.38 17.69
C ASN A 51 -23.35 0.78 18.70
N HIS A 52 -22.47 1.80 18.59
CA HIS A 52 -22.35 2.84 19.61
C HIS A 52 -22.39 4.29 19.12
N ILE A 53 -23.19 4.62 18.11
CA ILE A 53 -23.56 6.02 17.85
C ILE A 53 -25.01 6.11 17.37
N HIS A 54 -25.96 6.29 18.29
CA HIS A 54 -27.21 7.04 18.10
C HIS A 54 -27.88 7.25 19.47
N PRO A 55 -27.81 8.44 20.09
CA PRO A 55 -28.79 8.80 21.11
C PRO A 55 -30.13 9.12 20.43
N ALA A 56 -31.20 8.51 20.93
CA ALA A 56 -32.57 8.77 20.50
C ALA A 56 -32.95 10.25 20.73
N VAL A 57 -33.38 10.94 19.68
CA VAL A 57 -33.95 12.29 19.75
C VAL A 57 -35.44 12.16 20.10
N PRO A 58 -35.95 12.86 21.14
CA PRO A 58 -37.37 12.78 21.48
C PRO A 58 -38.23 13.47 20.41
N ALA A 59 -39.41 12.90 20.17
CA ALA A 59 -40.39 13.36 19.21
C ALA A 59 -40.77 14.83 19.46
N ALA A 60 -40.36 15.71 18.56
CA ALA A 60 -40.85 17.09 18.52
C ALA A 60 -42.30 17.09 18.00
N SER A 61 -43.23 17.45 18.88
CA SER A 61 -44.63 17.74 18.55
C SER A 61 -44.70 18.75 17.39
N ARG A 62 -45.36 18.37 16.30
CA ARG A 62 -45.67 19.26 15.17
C ARG A 62 -46.70 20.30 15.62
N VAL A 63 -46.25 21.49 15.99
CA VAL A 63 -47.11 22.66 16.04
C VAL A 63 -47.29 23.16 14.62
N LEU A 64 -48.39 22.77 13.98
CA LEU A 64 -48.79 23.31 12.69
C LEU A 64 -49.25 24.77 12.90
N ARG A 65 -48.31 25.72 12.89
CA ARG A 65 -48.64 27.14 12.82
C ARG A 65 -49.27 27.39 11.45
N ALA A 66 -50.59 27.49 11.42
CA ALA A 66 -51.32 28.00 10.25
C ALA A 66 -50.74 29.37 9.89
N THR A 67 -50.10 29.47 8.73
CA THR A 67 -49.70 30.75 8.18
C THR A 67 -50.99 31.53 7.87
N PRO A 68 -51.14 32.77 8.37
CA PRO A 68 -52.38 33.52 8.14
C PRO A 68 -52.59 33.70 6.62
N PRO A 69 -53.83 33.57 6.12
CA PRO A 69 -54.13 33.52 4.68
C PRO A 69 -53.62 34.75 3.91
N PHE A 70 -53.41 35.87 4.60
CA PHE A 70 -52.81 37.09 4.04
C PHE A 70 -51.37 36.92 3.54
N PHE A 71 -50.58 36.01 4.11
CA PHE A 71 -49.17 35.83 3.71
C PHE A 71 -49.04 35.15 2.33
N LEU A 72 -49.93 34.20 2.03
CA LEU A 72 -49.96 33.53 0.74
C LEU A 72 -50.47 34.47 -0.37
N ILE A 73 -51.45 35.32 -0.05
CA ILE A 73 -51.96 36.33 -0.99
C ILE A 73 -50.89 37.38 -1.29
N LEU A 74 -50.14 37.84 -0.29
CA LEU A 74 -49.04 38.78 -0.48
C LEU A 74 -47.92 38.19 -1.34
N LEU A 75 -47.55 36.93 -1.10
CA LEU A 75 -46.52 36.24 -1.90
C LEU A 75 -46.95 36.09 -3.37
N ALA A 76 -48.22 35.73 -3.61
CA ALA A 76 -48.77 35.64 -4.96
C ALA A 76 -48.79 37.01 -5.67
N ALA A 77 -49.17 38.08 -4.97
CA ALA A 77 -49.18 39.44 -5.51
C ALA A 77 -47.77 39.95 -5.87
N VAL A 78 -46.76 39.67 -5.04
CA VAL A 78 -45.35 40.00 -5.33
C VAL A 78 -44.85 39.24 -6.56
N TYR A 79 -45.21 37.95 -6.69
CA TYR A 79 -44.82 37.14 -7.84
C TYR A 79 -45.46 37.65 -9.15
N LEU A 80 -46.72 38.08 -9.09
CA LEU A 80 -47.45 38.63 -10.24
C LEU A 80 -46.95 40.02 -10.64
N LEU A 81 -46.55 40.86 -9.68
CA LEU A 81 -45.89 42.15 -9.98
C LEU A 81 -44.51 41.93 -10.62
N ALA A 82 -43.73 40.98 -10.10
CA ALA A 82 -42.41 40.67 -10.64
C ALA A 82 -42.49 40.14 -12.09
N SER A 83 -43.47 39.29 -12.39
CA SER A 83 -43.63 38.71 -13.73
C SER A 83 -44.02 39.74 -14.80
N VAL A 84 -44.79 40.78 -14.45
CA VAL A 84 -45.16 41.86 -15.38
C VAL A 84 -43.97 42.76 -15.73
N THR A 85 -43.03 42.98 -14.80
CA THR A 85 -41.83 43.80 -15.07
C THR A 85 -40.81 43.14 -16.01
N ILE A 86 -40.85 41.81 -16.15
CA ILE A 86 -39.91 41.06 -17.01
C ILE A 86 -40.36 41.10 -18.48
N PHE A 87 -41.64 41.34 -18.77
CA PHE A 87 -42.19 41.22 -20.14
C PHE A 87 -42.38 42.55 -20.90
N SER A 88 -42.12 43.71 -20.30
CA SER A 88 -42.38 45.02 -20.95
C SER A 88 -41.15 45.92 -21.17
N ALA A 89 -39.94 45.48 -20.85
CA ALA A 89 -38.74 46.26 -21.18
C ALA A 89 -38.08 45.73 -22.47
N PRO A 90 -38.03 46.51 -23.57
CA PRO A 90 -37.18 46.16 -24.70
C PRO A 90 -35.73 46.38 -24.26
N THR A 91 -35.06 45.31 -23.82
CA THR A 91 -33.61 45.34 -23.62
C THR A 91 -32.94 45.64 -24.95
N PRO A 92 -32.12 46.70 -25.09
CA PRO A 92 -31.34 46.89 -26.29
C PRO A 92 -30.39 45.70 -26.40
N LEU A 93 -30.46 44.98 -27.51
CA LEU A 93 -29.54 43.90 -27.85
C LEU A 93 -28.14 44.49 -28.03
N LEU A 94 -27.41 44.66 -26.93
CA LEU A 94 -25.98 44.88 -26.98
C LEU A 94 -25.36 43.58 -27.49
N ARG A 95 -25.16 43.51 -28.81
CA ARG A 95 -24.48 42.39 -29.47
C ARG A 95 -23.01 42.45 -29.06
N LEU A 96 -22.71 41.96 -27.86
CA LEU A 96 -21.35 41.64 -27.42
C LEU A 96 -20.79 40.67 -28.45
N ARG A 97 -19.94 41.18 -29.32
CA ARG A 97 -19.12 40.38 -30.21
C ARG A 97 -18.16 39.63 -29.30
N LEU A 98 -18.57 38.46 -28.80
CA LEU A 98 -17.68 37.55 -28.10
C LEU A 98 -16.53 37.29 -29.06
N ALA A 99 -15.35 37.83 -28.72
CA ALA A 99 -14.13 37.36 -29.32
C ALA A 99 -14.10 35.85 -29.12
N SER A 100 -13.92 35.10 -30.20
CA SER A 100 -13.73 33.65 -30.15
C SER A 100 -12.74 33.33 -29.02
N PRO A 101 -13.09 32.46 -28.06
CA PRO A 101 -12.17 32.13 -26.98
C PRO A 101 -10.89 31.59 -27.61
N ARG A 102 -9.78 32.31 -27.43
CA ARG A 102 -8.45 31.79 -27.77
C ARG A 102 -8.34 30.44 -27.06
N PRO A 103 -8.07 29.34 -27.79
CA PRO A 103 -7.87 28.06 -27.13
C PRO A 103 -6.75 28.24 -26.11
N LEU A 104 -7.08 28.01 -24.83
CA LEU A 104 -6.07 27.93 -23.78
C LEU A 104 -5.21 26.72 -24.14
N ILE A 105 -4.07 26.99 -24.78
CA ILE A 105 -3.01 26.00 -24.93
C ILE A 105 -2.48 25.79 -23.52
N LEU A 106 -3.01 24.80 -22.82
CA LEU A 106 -2.38 24.29 -21.61
C LEU A 106 -0.96 23.90 -22.00
N PRO A 107 0.08 24.44 -21.35
CA PRO A 107 1.43 23.97 -21.59
C PRO A 107 1.45 22.46 -21.37
N LYS A 108 1.99 21.74 -22.35
CA LYS A 108 2.15 20.28 -22.27
C LYS A 108 2.75 19.96 -20.90
N PRO A 109 2.14 19.08 -20.09
CA PRO A 109 2.68 18.70 -18.80
C PRO A 109 4.15 18.33 -18.98
N ALA A 110 5.00 18.86 -18.11
CA ALA A 110 6.41 18.49 -18.13
C ALA A 110 6.50 16.95 -18.08
N PRO A 111 7.40 16.34 -18.87
CA PRO A 111 7.61 14.90 -18.78
C PRO A 111 7.91 14.51 -17.33
N PRO A 112 7.43 13.34 -16.87
CA PRO A 112 7.70 12.90 -15.51
C PRO A 112 9.21 12.87 -15.28
N PRO A 113 9.68 13.20 -14.07
CA PRO A 113 11.09 13.08 -13.75
C PRO A 113 11.56 11.63 -13.98
N PRO A 114 12.82 11.43 -14.35
CA PRO A 114 13.37 10.09 -14.51
C PRO A 114 13.20 9.29 -13.20
N PRO A 115 13.05 7.95 -13.29
CA PRO A 115 12.95 7.11 -12.10
C PRO A 115 14.21 7.29 -11.24
N PRO A 116 14.08 7.21 -9.90
CA PRO A 116 15.21 7.33 -9.00
C PRO A 116 16.24 6.22 -9.26
N ALA A 117 17.52 6.53 -9.07
CA ALA A 117 18.60 5.54 -9.16
C ALA A 117 18.61 4.65 -7.90
N PRO A 118 18.96 3.35 -8.01
CA PRO A 118 19.21 2.48 -6.86
C PRO A 118 20.35 3.00 -5.97
N GLU A 119 20.14 3.00 -4.66
CA GLU A 119 21.09 3.54 -3.67
C GLU A 119 21.04 2.73 -2.36
N LEU A 120 22.15 2.76 -1.61
CA LEU A 120 22.28 2.23 -0.24
C LEU A 120 22.38 3.40 0.76
N PHE A 121 21.76 3.23 1.92
CA PHE A 121 21.70 4.23 2.99
C PHE A 121 22.18 3.60 4.29
N ASP A 122 23.27 4.10 4.86
CA ASP A 122 23.76 3.71 6.18
C ASP A 122 23.17 4.64 7.26
N LEU A 123 22.56 4.04 8.28
CA LEU A 123 22.02 4.71 9.45
C LEU A 123 22.82 4.25 10.67
N ASP A 124 23.43 5.20 11.38
CA ASP A 124 24.16 4.95 12.61
C ASP A 124 23.35 5.46 13.81
N GLY A 125 22.93 4.53 14.67
CA GLY A 125 22.23 4.80 15.92
C GLY A 125 23.15 4.77 17.15
N GLY A 126 24.46 4.76 16.95
CA GLY A 126 25.47 4.62 18.00
C GLY A 126 25.69 3.15 18.36
N SER A 127 24.78 2.57 19.15
CA SER A 127 24.90 1.16 19.57
C SER A 127 24.51 0.18 18.48
N VAL A 128 23.68 0.60 17.53
CA VAL A 128 23.19 -0.22 16.42
C VAL A 128 23.43 0.48 15.09
N ARG A 129 23.58 -0.29 14.02
CA ARG A 129 23.71 0.26 12.66
C ARG A 129 22.78 -0.48 11.72
N VAL A 130 22.15 0.25 10.80
CA VAL A 130 21.22 -0.32 9.83
C VAL A 130 21.61 0.15 8.44
N ARG A 131 21.66 -0.77 7.48
CA ARG A 131 21.78 -0.42 6.06
C ARG A 131 20.47 -0.70 5.35
N LEU A 132 20.02 0.27 4.57
CA LEU A 132 18.80 0.22 3.77
C LEU A 132 19.12 0.40 2.29
N THR A 133 18.22 -0.01 1.41
CA THR A 133 18.21 0.41 0.00
C THR A 133 16.84 0.97 -0.38
N ASN A 134 16.81 1.87 -1.36
CA ASN A 134 15.56 2.30 -1.98
C ASN A 134 14.98 1.25 -2.96
N VAL A 135 15.70 0.16 -3.27
CA VAL A 135 15.15 -0.97 -4.04
C VAL A 135 14.26 -1.80 -3.12
N GLY A 136 12.95 -1.82 -3.37
CA GLY A 136 12.00 -2.50 -2.49
C GLY A 136 11.91 -1.92 -1.08
N ALA A 137 12.51 -0.73 -0.83
CA ALA A 137 12.71 -0.14 0.49
C ALA A 137 13.28 -1.16 1.51
N ALA A 138 14.28 -1.94 1.10
CA ALA A 138 14.73 -3.11 1.84
C ALA A 138 15.78 -2.81 2.92
N VAL A 139 15.70 -3.51 4.04
CA VAL A 139 16.78 -3.61 5.04
C VAL A 139 17.79 -4.63 4.55
N THR A 140 19.04 -4.21 4.31
CA THR A 140 20.08 -5.10 3.78
C THR A 140 21.07 -5.57 4.85
N SER A 141 21.17 -4.85 5.97
CA SER A 141 22.00 -5.21 7.12
C SER A 141 21.45 -4.56 8.39
N PHE A 142 21.55 -5.26 9.53
CA PHE A 142 21.20 -4.73 10.84
C PHE A 142 22.20 -5.24 11.89
N LEU A 143 23.17 -4.40 12.23
CA LEU A 143 24.19 -4.70 13.22
C LEU A 143 23.70 -4.37 14.62
N VAL A 144 23.68 -5.38 15.48
CA VAL A 144 23.24 -5.30 16.89
C VAL A 144 24.33 -5.89 17.78
N PRO A 145 24.65 -5.27 18.94
CA PRO A 145 25.66 -5.78 19.85
C PRO A 145 25.14 -7.01 20.60
N ASP A 146 25.99 -8.02 20.73
CA ASP A 146 25.75 -9.16 21.60
C ASP A 146 25.97 -8.79 23.09
N LYS A 147 25.87 -9.78 23.98
CA LYS A 147 26.10 -9.60 25.43
C LYS A 147 27.49 -9.06 25.81
N ASN A 148 28.46 -9.15 24.91
CA ASN A 148 29.83 -8.68 25.10
C ASN A 148 30.09 -7.35 24.34
N GLY A 149 29.08 -6.78 23.69
CA GLY A 149 29.21 -5.57 22.89
C GLY A 149 29.72 -5.80 21.45
N VAL A 150 29.87 -7.05 21.01
CA VAL A 150 30.34 -7.38 19.66
C VAL A 150 29.17 -7.27 18.69
N LEU A 151 29.30 -6.44 17.65
CA LEU A 151 28.28 -6.28 16.63
C LEU A 151 28.17 -7.54 15.75
N ALA A 152 26.95 -8.03 15.58
CA ALA A 152 26.61 -9.08 14.63
C ALA A 152 25.45 -8.63 13.74
N ASP A 153 25.48 -9.03 12.46
CA ASP A 153 24.34 -8.82 11.56
C ASP A 153 23.25 -9.84 11.88
N VAL A 154 22.05 -9.35 12.17
CA VAL A 154 20.91 -10.17 12.60
C VAL A 154 19.86 -10.37 11.50
N VAL A 155 20.09 -9.83 10.30
CA VAL A 155 19.21 -10.05 9.14
C VAL A 155 19.93 -10.76 8.01
N LEU A 156 19.16 -11.48 7.18
CA LEU A 156 19.68 -12.02 5.92
C LEU A 156 19.67 -10.91 4.86
N GLY A 157 20.74 -10.84 4.09
CA GLY A 157 20.92 -9.83 3.05
C GLY A 157 22.03 -10.21 2.06
N PHE A 158 22.42 -9.25 1.24
CA PHE A 158 23.50 -9.37 0.26
C PHE A 158 24.43 -8.16 0.41
N ASP A 159 25.69 -8.34 0.04
CA ASP A 159 26.70 -7.28 0.10
C ASP A 159 26.53 -6.21 -1.00
N SER A 160 25.83 -6.55 -2.08
CA SER A 160 25.58 -5.66 -3.23
C SER A 160 24.10 -5.52 -3.55
N LEU A 161 23.77 -4.51 -4.38
CA LEU A 161 22.39 -4.26 -4.84
C LEU A 161 21.96 -5.21 -5.97
N ASP A 162 22.89 -5.83 -6.70
CA ASP A 162 22.57 -6.63 -7.89
C ASP A 162 21.53 -7.74 -7.62
N PRO A 163 21.61 -8.52 -6.52
CA PRO A 163 20.61 -9.54 -6.20
C PRO A 163 19.20 -8.98 -5.95
N TYR A 164 19.10 -7.74 -5.50
CA TYR A 164 17.82 -7.05 -5.30
C TYR A 164 17.24 -6.55 -6.63
N LEU A 165 18.09 -6.09 -7.55
CA LEU A 165 17.69 -5.55 -8.86
C LEU A 165 17.30 -6.65 -9.86
N ASN A 166 18.10 -7.72 -9.92
CA ASN A 166 17.91 -8.82 -10.85
C ASN A 166 16.78 -9.80 -10.41
N GLY A 167 16.29 -9.66 -9.18
CA GLY A 167 15.21 -10.48 -8.63
C GLY A 167 15.65 -11.84 -8.07
N THR A 168 16.96 -12.05 -7.85
CA THR A 168 17.47 -13.25 -7.19
C THR A 168 17.16 -13.26 -5.68
N SER A 169 17.02 -12.08 -5.06
CA SER A 169 16.62 -11.95 -3.65
C SER A 169 15.22 -12.53 -3.40
N PRO A 170 15.05 -13.51 -2.48
CA PRO A 170 13.76 -14.09 -2.14
C PRO A 170 13.01 -13.20 -1.13
N TYR A 171 12.83 -11.92 -1.47
CA TYR A 171 12.16 -10.91 -0.64
C TYR A 171 12.91 -10.55 0.66
N PHE A 172 14.25 -10.67 0.69
CA PHE A 172 15.01 -10.29 1.88
C PHE A 172 14.85 -8.81 2.22
N GLY A 173 14.43 -8.54 3.45
CA GLY A 173 14.35 -7.20 4.04
C GLY A 173 13.37 -6.21 3.40
N CYS A 174 12.71 -6.56 2.30
CA CYS A 174 11.92 -5.62 1.51
C CYS A 174 10.52 -5.37 2.08
N ILE A 175 9.95 -4.22 1.71
CA ILE A 175 8.54 -3.94 1.96
C ILE A 175 7.70 -4.67 0.91
N VAL A 176 6.84 -5.54 1.40
CA VAL A 176 5.92 -6.35 0.60
C VAL A 176 4.58 -5.61 0.39
N GLY A 177 4.06 -5.63 -0.83
CA GLY A 177 2.69 -5.18 -1.12
C GLY A 177 2.31 -5.27 -2.61
N ARG A 178 1.14 -4.76 -3.01
CA ARG A 178 0.10 -4.09 -2.20
C ARG A 178 -0.60 -5.02 -1.20
N VAL A 179 -0.59 -6.33 -1.46
CA VAL A 179 -1.15 -7.36 -0.56
C VAL A 179 -0.05 -8.36 -0.27
N ALA A 180 0.30 -8.50 1.00
CA ALA A 180 1.27 -9.50 1.43
C ALA A 180 0.67 -10.91 1.37
N ASN A 181 1.55 -11.88 1.14
CA ASN A 181 1.19 -13.29 1.03
C ASN A 181 0.23 -13.58 -0.14
N ARG A 182 -0.55 -14.67 -0.05
CA ARG A 182 -1.26 -15.24 -1.19
C ARG A 182 -2.66 -14.67 -1.37
N ILE A 183 -2.99 -14.34 -2.61
CA ILE A 183 -4.36 -14.21 -3.11
C ILE A 183 -4.67 -15.48 -3.90
N LYS A 184 -5.67 -16.22 -3.41
CA LYS A 184 -6.08 -17.51 -3.98
C LYS A 184 -6.45 -17.35 -5.45
N ASP A 185 -5.92 -18.21 -6.30
CA ASP A 185 -6.18 -18.25 -7.75
C ASP A 185 -5.90 -16.92 -8.46
N GLY A 186 -5.19 -15.99 -7.81
CA GLY A 186 -5.00 -14.62 -8.26
C GLY A 186 -6.30 -13.83 -8.43
N LYS A 187 -7.36 -14.20 -7.70
CA LYS A 187 -8.70 -13.62 -7.88
C LYS A 187 -9.25 -13.06 -6.58
N PHE A 188 -9.87 -11.90 -6.68
CA PHE A 188 -10.68 -11.35 -5.59
C PHE A 188 -11.80 -10.48 -6.16
N THR A 189 -12.85 -10.27 -5.36
CA THR A 189 -13.96 -9.37 -5.70
C THR A 189 -13.95 -8.20 -4.72
N LEU A 190 -14.01 -6.98 -5.25
CA LEU A 190 -14.13 -5.75 -4.46
C LEU A 190 -15.27 -4.92 -5.05
N ASN A 191 -16.22 -4.50 -4.21
CA ASN A 191 -17.40 -3.72 -4.63
C ASN A 191 -18.18 -4.34 -5.81
N GLY A 192 -18.31 -5.67 -5.82
CA GLY A 192 -19.01 -6.40 -6.88
C GLY A 192 -18.21 -6.58 -8.18
N VAL A 193 -17.01 -5.99 -8.29
CA VAL A 193 -16.14 -6.15 -9.45
C VAL A 193 -15.10 -7.24 -9.17
N GLN A 194 -14.98 -8.21 -10.08
CA GLN A 194 -13.94 -9.24 -10.01
C GLN A 194 -12.63 -8.69 -10.60
N TYR A 195 -11.54 -8.88 -9.87
CA TYR A 195 -10.18 -8.55 -10.29
C TYR A 195 -9.37 -9.83 -10.46
N ASN A 196 -8.63 -9.89 -11.57
CA ASN A 196 -7.69 -10.96 -11.88
C ASN A 196 -6.27 -10.40 -11.78
N LEU A 197 -5.40 -11.11 -11.07
CA LEU A 197 -4.00 -10.78 -10.84
C LEU A 197 -3.08 -11.79 -11.54
N SER A 198 -1.83 -11.39 -11.77
CA SER A 198 -0.83 -12.31 -12.32
C SER A 198 -0.53 -13.46 -11.35
N ILE A 199 -0.47 -14.69 -11.86
CA ILE A 199 -0.07 -15.86 -11.08
C ILE A 199 1.46 -15.97 -11.08
N ASN A 200 2.10 -15.46 -10.03
CA ASN A 200 3.55 -15.54 -9.84
C ASN A 200 3.97 -16.67 -8.89
N ASN A 201 3.03 -17.31 -8.19
CA ASN A 201 3.27 -18.50 -7.38
C ASN A 201 2.12 -19.49 -7.57
N PRO A 202 2.12 -20.27 -8.68
CA PRO A 202 0.99 -21.12 -9.06
C PRO A 202 0.45 -21.98 -7.89
N PRO A 203 -0.89 -22.04 -7.70
CA PRO A 203 -1.94 -21.40 -8.49
C PRO A 203 -2.26 -19.94 -8.10
N ASN A 204 -1.49 -19.33 -7.20
CA ASN A 204 -1.82 -18.08 -6.52
C ASN A 204 -1.00 -16.88 -7.02
N THR A 205 -1.46 -15.68 -6.65
CA THR A 205 -0.61 -14.49 -6.60
C THR A 205 0.01 -14.42 -5.21
N LEU A 206 1.32 -14.19 -5.09
CA LEU A 206 2.07 -14.11 -3.85
C LEU A 206 2.78 -12.76 -3.74
N HIS A 207 2.62 -12.07 -2.60
CA HIS A 207 3.33 -10.82 -2.30
C HIS A 207 3.09 -9.71 -3.33
N GLY A 208 1.84 -9.62 -3.81
CA GLY A 208 1.48 -8.76 -4.94
C GLY A 208 1.97 -9.33 -6.26
N THR A 209 2.11 -8.48 -7.28
CA THR A 209 2.68 -8.89 -8.57
C THR A 209 4.15 -8.47 -8.66
N PRO A 210 5.00 -9.19 -9.41
CA PRO A 210 6.45 -8.90 -9.53
C PRO A 210 6.79 -7.46 -9.95
N SER A 211 5.86 -6.81 -10.64
CA SER A 211 5.97 -5.44 -11.12
C SER A 211 5.76 -4.38 -10.02
N ILE A 212 5.23 -4.73 -8.85
CA ILE A 212 4.55 -3.73 -8.00
C ILE A 212 5.28 -3.36 -6.70
N GLN A 213 6.32 -4.05 -6.21
CA GLN A 213 6.97 -3.49 -5.01
C GLN A 213 8.42 -3.86 -4.73
N TYR A 214 8.76 -5.14 -4.60
CA TYR A 214 10.08 -5.53 -4.10
C TYR A 214 11.24 -5.25 -5.07
N ARG A 215 10.93 -4.96 -6.35
CA ARG A 215 11.90 -4.56 -7.39
C ARG A 215 11.82 -3.09 -7.78
N CYS A 216 10.85 -2.35 -7.24
CA CYS A 216 10.69 -0.95 -7.56
C CYS A 216 11.74 -0.12 -6.83
N VAL A 217 12.24 0.93 -7.48
CA VAL A 217 13.11 1.92 -6.83
C VAL A 217 12.23 3.02 -6.25
N PHE A 218 12.25 3.17 -4.93
CA PHE A 218 11.46 4.15 -4.20
C PHE A 218 12.11 5.52 -4.27
N ALA A 219 11.30 6.57 -4.38
CA ALA A 219 11.80 7.93 -4.24
C ALA A 219 12.15 8.17 -2.76
N HIS A 220 13.43 8.44 -2.50
CA HIS A 220 13.93 8.70 -1.15
C HIS A 220 13.95 10.19 -0.83
N ARG A 221 13.59 10.54 0.39
CA ARG A 221 13.90 11.85 0.99
C ARG A 221 14.30 11.68 2.44
N LYS A 222 15.40 12.31 2.85
CA LYS A 222 15.80 12.41 4.27
C LYS A 222 15.26 13.71 4.87
N LYS A 223 14.69 13.63 6.07
CA LYS A 223 14.29 14.79 6.87
C LYS A 223 14.76 14.58 8.30
N ARG A 224 15.79 15.33 8.72
CA ARG A 224 16.51 15.10 9.99
C ARG A 224 16.95 13.63 10.05
N ASP A 225 16.56 12.91 11.09
CA ASP A 225 16.92 11.51 11.32
C ASP A 225 15.88 10.52 10.73
N VAL A 226 14.97 11.00 9.88
CA VAL A 226 13.93 10.17 9.26
C VAL A 226 14.19 9.99 7.77
N HIS A 227 14.24 8.73 7.33
CA HIS A 227 14.33 8.36 5.91
C HIS A 227 12.92 8.02 5.40
N HIS A 228 12.43 8.80 4.43
CA HIS A 228 11.13 8.57 3.79
C HIS A 228 11.34 7.90 2.44
N PHE A 229 10.79 6.70 2.26
CA PHE A 229 10.70 6.02 0.98
C PHE A 229 9.28 6.12 0.43
N ASN A 230 9.13 6.79 -0.71
CA ASN A 230 7.84 7.00 -1.35
C ASN A 230 7.72 6.07 -2.54
N TYR A 231 6.69 5.24 -2.52
CA TYR A 231 6.33 4.42 -3.65
C TYR A 231 5.65 5.30 -4.71
N LEU A 232 6.38 5.63 -5.77
CA LEU A 232 5.81 6.30 -6.94
C LEU A 232 5.18 5.22 -7.81
N CYS A 233 3.88 4.99 -7.61
CA CYS A 233 3.13 4.05 -8.42
C CYS A 233 2.99 4.64 -9.84
N PHE A 234 3.89 4.27 -10.75
CA PHE A 234 3.67 4.42 -12.18
C PHE A 234 2.83 3.22 -12.67
N CYS A 235 1.62 3.06 -12.13
CA CYS A 235 0.63 2.18 -12.75
C CYS A 235 -0.08 2.99 -13.83
N SER A 236 0.21 2.71 -15.09
CA SER A 236 -0.89 2.64 -16.05
C SER A 236 -1.80 1.51 -15.55
N ILE A 237 -3.02 1.88 -15.15
CA ILE A 237 -4.11 0.92 -14.92
C ILE A 237 -4.54 0.36 -16.26
#